data_AF-C1FU81-F1
#
_entry.id   AF-C1FU81-F1
#
_cell.length_a   1.000
_cell.length_b   1.000
_cell.length_c   1.000
_cell.angle_alpha   90.00
_cell.angle_beta   90.00
_cell.angle_gamma   90.00
#
_symmetry.space_group_name_H-M   'P 1'
#
loop_
_entity.id
_entity.type
_entity.pdbx_description
1 polymer ?
#
loop_
_entity_poly.entity_id
_entity_poly.type
_entity_poly.pdbx_seq_one_letter_code
_entity_poly.pdbx_strand_id
1 'polypeptide(L)'
;MNIKILVATHKKYSMPKENMYLPIHVGCEGKKNLGYIGDNTGDNISLRNPNYCELTGLYWAWKNLKCDYIGLCHYRRYFTNSNLFKKASNKNNKMDLILSKLEIENLLKEYDVILPQKRNYYIETIWSHYGNAHHIKDLEETKKIISELYPEYISSFDKVMKGKKLHLYNMFVMDKENFNKYCEWIFSILFELEKRIDISNYDNYQKRIFGFLSERLFNVWIVKNQKTVYEMDVINMENINWPSKIRGFIKRKFRN
;
A
#
# COMPACT_ATOMS: atom_id res chain seq x y z
N MET A 1 9.55 6.19 21.06
CA MET A 1 9.49 4.87 20.38
C MET A 1 10.43 4.85 19.16
N ASN A 2 10.90 3.68 18.73
CA ASN A 2 11.68 3.50 17.50
C ASN A 2 10.72 3.25 16.32
N ILE A 3 10.49 4.28 15.50
CA ILE A 3 9.58 4.26 14.35
C ILE A 3 10.40 4.23 13.05
N LYS A 4 10.05 3.31 12.14
CA LYS A 4 10.65 3.21 10.79
C LYS A 4 9.54 3.24 9.74
N ILE A 5 9.37 4.36 9.04
CA ILE A 5 8.42 4.49 7.93
C ILE A 5 9.19 4.36 6.62
N LEU A 6 9.02 3.24 5.93
CA LEU A 6 9.61 3.00 4.62
C LEU A 6 9.06 4.03 3.62
N VAL A 7 9.96 4.67 2.89
CA VAL A 7 9.60 5.53 1.76
C VAL A 7 10.00 4.79 0.48
N ALA A 8 9.05 4.03 -0.07
CA ALA A 8 9.29 3.22 -1.26
C ALA A 8 9.56 4.09 -2.49
N THR A 9 10.74 3.94 -3.07
CA THR A 9 11.20 4.73 -4.22
C THR A 9 11.90 3.89 -5.28
N HIS A 10 11.81 4.33 -6.53
CA HIS A 10 12.51 3.75 -7.69
C HIS A 10 13.34 4.81 -8.44
N LYS A 11 13.46 6.02 -7.89
CA LYS A 11 14.26 7.12 -8.42
C LYS A 11 14.74 8.04 -7.30
N LYS A 12 15.76 8.85 -7.55
CA LYS A 12 16.15 9.92 -6.61
C LYS A 12 14.97 10.86 -6.39
N TYR A 13 14.72 11.22 -5.14
CA TYR A 13 13.67 12.14 -4.75
C TYR A 13 14.03 12.87 -3.46
N SER A 14 13.42 14.03 -3.25
CA SER A 14 13.54 14.76 -1.98
C SER A 14 12.85 13.95 -0.87
N MET A 15 13.55 13.72 0.24
CA MET A 15 13.04 12.92 1.35
C MET A 15 12.60 13.82 2.51
N PRO A 16 11.66 13.35 3.37
CA PRO A 16 11.30 14.07 4.59
C PRO A 16 12.53 14.29 5.49
N LYS A 17 12.52 15.38 6.27
CA LYS A 17 13.65 15.75 7.15
C LYS A 17 13.81 14.79 8.32
N GLU A 18 12.72 14.21 8.81
CA GLU A 18 12.76 13.34 9.98
C GLU A 18 13.35 11.96 9.66
N ASN A 19 14.27 11.52 10.51
CA ASN A 19 15.00 10.26 10.36
C ASN A 19 14.14 8.99 10.46
N MET A 20 12.90 9.10 10.96
CA MET A 20 11.96 7.98 10.97
C MET A 20 11.53 7.58 9.56
N TYR A 21 11.55 8.51 8.59
CA TYR A 21 11.28 8.22 7.19
C TYR A 21 12.54 7.63 6.55
N LEU A 22 12.51 6.32 6.31
CA LEU A 22 13.61 5.54 5.78
C LEU A 22 13.44 5.34 4.26
N PRO A 23 14.22 6.00 3.40
CA PRO A 23 14.17 5.78 1.97
C PRO A 23 14.61 4.35 1.63
N ILE A 24 13.78 3.64 0.87
CA ILE A 24 14.07 2.29 0.38
C ILE A 24 13.95 2.22 -1.14
N HIS A 25 15.04 1.84 -1.81
CA HIS A 25 15.05 1.58 -3.24
C HIS A 25 14.39 0.23 -3.51
N VAL A 26 13.16 0.25 -3.99
CA VAL A 26 12.39 -0.98 -4.28
C VAL A 26 12.73 -1.54 -5.66
N GLY A 27 12.85 -2.86 -5.74
CA GLY A 27 13.37 -3.55 -6.91
C GLY A 27 14.78 -3.09 -7.25
N CYS A 28 15.63 -2.90 -6.24
CA CYS A 28 17.00 -2.44 -6.42
C CYS A 28 17.87 -3.46 -7.15
N GLU A 29 17.52 -4.75 -7.11
CA GLU A 29 18.30 -5.80 -7.74
C GLU A 29 18.49 -5.55 -9.24
N GLY A 30 19.75 -5.58 -9.70
CA GLY A 30 20.12 -5.26 -11.09
C GLY A 30 19.90 -3.80 -11.53
N LYS A 31 19.55 -2.86 -10.63
CA LYS A 31 19.34 -1.44 -10.97
C LYS A 31 20.46 -0.54 -10.46
N LYS A 32 20.59 0.65 -11.06
CA LYS A 32 21.55 1.68 -10.63
C LYS A 32 21.31 2.06 -9.17
N ASN A 33 22.39 2.07 -8.38
CA ASN A 33 22.33 2.47 -6.98
C ASN A 33 21.88 3.94 -6.86
N LEU A 34 20.80 4.15 -6.08
CA LEU A 34 20.23 5.47 -5.80
C LEU A 34 20.79 6.08 -4.50
N GLY A 35 21.80 5.49 -3.86
CA GLY A 35 22.32 5.95 -2.56
C GLY A 35 21.29 5.86 -1.43
N TYR A 36 20.31 4.98 -1.58
CA TYR A 36 19.33 4.62 -0.54
C TYR A 36 19.54 3.15 -0.17
N ILE A 37 18.97 2.72 0.94
CA ILE A 37 18.96 1.28 1.29
C ILE A 37 18.20 0.53 0.19
N GLY A 38 18.81 -0.51 -0.38
CA GLY A 38 18.18 -1.38 -1.35
C GLY A 38 17.35 -2.46 -0.68
N ASP A 39 16.22 -2.83 -1.27
CA ASP A 39 15.41 -3.97 -0.83
C ASP A 39 15.98 -5.34 -1.26
N ASN A 40 17.24 -5.40 -1.69
CA ASN A 40 17.90 -6.57 -2.26
C ASN A 40 19.01 -7.15 -1.37
N THR A 41 18.91 -6.94 -0.06
CA THR A 41 19.86 -7.45 0.94
C THR A 41 19.16 -8.34 1.96
N GLY A 42 19.89 -9.26 2.60
CA GLY A 42 19.28 -10.23 3.52
C GLY A 42 18.21 -11.09 2.84
N ASP A 43 17.17 -11.46 3.59
CA ASP A 43 16.01 -12.18 3.02
C ASP A 43 15.12 -11.19 2.27
N ASN A 44 14.91 -11.42 0.97
CA ASN A 44 14.28 -10.47 0.09
C ASN A 44 13.62 -11.08 -1.15
N ILE A 45 12.76 -10.27 -1.78
CA ILE A 45 12.09 -10.59 -3.05
C ILE A 45 12.27 -9.45 -4.08
N SER A 46 13.41 -8.74 -4.04
CA SER A 46 13.65 -7.54 -4.85
C SER A 46 13.41 -7.78 -6.35
N LEU A 47 13.85 -8.92 -6.88
CA LEU A 47 13.63 -9.34 -8.27
C LEU A 47 12.15 -9.42 -8.67
N ARG A 48 11.23 -9.60 -7.71
CA ARG A 48 9.79 -9.69 -7.97
C ARG A 48 9.10 -8.32 -8.07
N ASN A 49 9.85 -7.21 -7.95
CA ASN A 49 9.32 -5.85 -7.98
C ASN A 49 8.47 -5.49 -9.22
N PRO A 50 8.74 -5.99 -10.44
CA PRO A 50 7.85 -5.76 -11.59
C PRO A 50 6.39 -6.16 -11.33
N ASN A 51 6.18 -7.17 -10.48
CA ASN A 51 4.86 -7.71 -10.18
C ASN A 51 4.35 -7.29 -8.78
N TYR A 52 5.25 -7.26 -7.79
CA TYR A 52 4.96 -6.95 -6.38
C TYR A 52 5.04 -5.46 -6.04
N CYS A 53 5.59 -4.63 -6.91
CA CYS A 53 5.72 -3.18 -6.69
C CYS A 53 6.38 -2.88 -5.32
N GLU A 54 5.85 -1.93 -4.55
CA GLU A 54 6.33 -1.54 -3.23
C GLU A 54 6.33 -2.67 -2.19
N LEU A 55 5.63 -3.79 -2.43
CA LEU A 55 5.61 -4.93 -1.51
C LEU A 55 6.97 -5.60 -1.38
N THR A 56 7.89 -5.42 -2.33
CA THR A 56 9.25 -5.93 -2.17
C THR A 56 10.00 -5.22 -1.04
N GLY A 57 9.80 -3.90 -0.91
CA GLY A 57 10.29 -3.13 0.23
C GLY A 57 9.58 -3.51 1.53
N LEU A 58 8.27 -3.78 1.47
CA LEU A 58 7.49 -4.27 2.61
C LEU A 58 8.02 -5.61 3.13
N TYR A 59 8.27 -6.57 2.23
CA TYR A 59 8.82 -7.88 2.55
C TYR A 59 10.22 -7.76 3.16
N TRP A 60 11.09 -6.96 2.54
CA TRP A 60 12.42 -6.72 3.06
C TRP A 60 12.37 -6.17 4.49
N ALA A 61 11.47 -5.24 4.78
CA ALA A 61 11.32 -4.70 6.12
C ALA A 61 10.71 -5.69 7.13
N TRP A 62 9.85 -6.60 6.67
CA TRP A 62 9.36 -7.72 7.47
C TRP A 62 10.51 -8.59 7.96
N LYS A 63 11.41 -8.98 7.07
CA LYS A 63 12.49 -9.91 7.38
C LYS A 63 13.70 -9.27 8.06
N ASN A 64 14.02 -8.03 7.74
CA ASN A 64 15.33 -7.45 8.07
C ASN A 64 15.27 -6.29 9.09
N LEU A 65 14.14 -5.58 9.24
CA LEU A 65 14.08 -4.41 10.12
C LEU A 65 13.60 -4.75 11.54
N LYS A 66 14.38 -4.28 12.52
CA LYS A 66 14.02 -4.22 13.95
C LYS A 66 13.59 -2.79 14.32
N CYS A 67 12.35 -2.66 14.79
CA CYS A 67 11.76 -1.41 15.28
C CYS A 67 10.49 -1.71 16.10
N ASP A 68 9.99 -0.71 16.83
CA ASP A 68 8.77 -0.84 17.63
C ASP A 68 7.53 -0.60 16.75
N TYR A 69 7.63 0.37 15.84
CA TYR A 69 6.59 0.73 14.89
C TYR A 69 7.17 0.83 13.48
N ILE A 70 6.31 0.53 12.52
CA ILE A 70 6.67 0.46 11.11
C ILE A 70 5.57 1.03 10.23
N GLY A 71 5.96 1.64 9.14
CA GLY A 71 5.02 2.15 8.16
C GLY A 71 5.54 2.03 6.74
N LEU A 72 4.64 2.28 5.80
CA LEU A 72 4.93 2.37 4.37
C LEU A 72 4.31 3.65 3.82
N CYS A 73 5.13 4.43 3.15
CA CYS A 73 4.78 5.60 2.35
C CYS A 73 5.37 5.42 0.95
N HIS A 74 4.81 6.14 -0.02
CA HIS A 74 5.45 6.25 -1.33
C HIS A 74 6.33 7.50 -1.36
N TYR A 75 7.36 7.50 -2.21
CA TYR A 75 8.28 8.64 -2.36
C TYR A 75 7.61 10.01 -2.61
N ARG A 76 6.38 10.03 -3.15
CA ARG A 76 5.61 11.23 -3.48
C ARG A 76 4.29 11.38 -2.71
N ARG A 77 4.01 10.51 -1.73
CA ARG A 77 2.75 10.55 -0.94
C ARG A 77 3.04 10.29 0.52
N TYR A 78 2.62 11.22 1.37
CA TYR A 78 2.90 11.19 2.79
C TYR A 78 1.65 11.59 3.59
N PHE A 79 1.57 11.12 4.83
CA PHE A 79 0.52 11.53 5.76
C PHE A 79 0.68 12.99 6.19
N THR A 80 -0.44 13.69 6.33
CA THR A 80 -0.48 15.09 6.77
C THR A 80 -1.71 15.36 7.62
N ASN A 81 -1.55 16.13 8.69
CA ASN A 81 -2.66 16.71 9.46
C ASN A 81 -3.00 18.14 9.02
N SER A 82 -2.31 18.67 8.00
CA SER A 82 -2.51 20.04 7.56
C SER A 82 -3.88 20.21 6.92
N ASN A 83 -4.60 21.25 7.28
CA ASN A 83 -5.88 21.59 6.66
C ASN A 83 -5.69 22.09 5.21
N LEU A 84 -6.80 22.21 4.46
CA LEU A 84 -6.79 22.64 3.06
C LEU A 84 -6.10 24.01 2.87
N PHE A 85 -6.31 24.96 3.79
CA PHE A 85 -5.68 26.27 3.75
C PHE A 85 -4.16 26.19 3.84
N LYS A 86 -3.61 25.44 4.81
CA LYS A 86 -2.17 25.21 4.95
C LYS A 86 -1.56 24.48 3.74
N LYS A 87 -2.29 23.53 3.14
CA LYS A 87 -1.86 22.84 1.91
C LYS A 87 -1.78 23.81 0.72
N ALA A 88 -2.72 24.75 0.61
CA ALA A 88 -2.75 25.74 -0.45
C ALA A 88 -1.65 26.80 -0.29
N SER A 89 -1.43 27.29 0.94
CA SER A 89 -0.42 28.32 1.23
C SER A 89 1.02 27.80 1.14
N ASN A 90 1.27 26.54 1.48
CA ASN A 90 2.60 25.92 1.42
C ASN A 90 2.84 25.11 0.12
N LYS A 91 2.28 25.54 -1.01
CA LYS A 91 2.42 24.82 -2.29
C LYS A 91 3.89 24.60 -2.70
N ASN A 92 4.78 25.53 -2.34
CA ASN A 92 6.21 25.47 -2.62
C ASN A 92 7.03 24.72 -1.56
N ASN A 93 6.42 24.35 -0.42
CA ASN A 93 7.12 23.69 0.68
C ASN A 93 6.29 22.56 1.31
N LYS A 94 5.74 21.69 0.45
CA LYS A 94 4.87 20.57 0.86
C LYS A 94 5.54 19.57 1.82
N MET A 95 6.87 19.51 1.85
CA MET A 95 7.62 18.62 2.74
C MET A 95 7.45 19.00 4.22
N ASP A 96 7.24 20.27 4.51
CA ASP A 96 7.01 20.75 5.89
C ASP A 96 5.58 20.45 6.39
N LEU A 97 4.72 19.89 5.53
CA LEU A 97 3.37 19.45 5.88
C LEU A 97 3.29 17.96 6.24
N ILE A 98 4.41 17.24 6.15
CA ILE A 98 4.49 15.82 6.45
C ILE A 98 4.43 15.63 7.97
N LEU A 99 3.68 14.62 8.43
CA LEU A 99 3.57 14.32 9.86
C LEU A 99 4.94 14.12 10.51
N SER A 100 5.07 14.71 11.69
CA SER A 100 6.18 14.53 12.59
C SER A 100 6.09 13.25 13.41
N LYS A 101 7.23 12.82 13.97
CA LYS A 101 7.29 11.67 14.86
C LYS A 101 6.35 11.80 16.06
N LEU A 102 6.31 12.99 16.68
CA LEU A 102 5.48 13.23 17.86
C LEU A 102 3.98 13.07 17.55
N GLU A 103 3.54 13.55 16.39
CA GLU A 103 2.15 13.41 15.96
C GLU A 103 1.78 11.94 15.71
N ILE A 104 2.68 11.18 15.07
CA ILE A 104 2.50 9.74 14.85
C ILE A 104 2.47 8.97 16.17
N GLU A 105 3.41 9.26 17.09
CA GLU A 105 3.45 8.64 18.41
C GLU A 105 2.18 8.89 19.21
N ASN A 106 1.61 10.10 19.14
CA ASN A 106 0.37 10.41 19.85
C ASN A 106 -0.84 9.65 19.27
N LEU A 107 -0.94 9.54 17.95
CA LEU A 107 -2.02 8.77 17.32
C LEU A 107 -1.93 7.28 17.65
N LEU A 108 -0.72 6.71 17.66
CA LEU A 108 -0.51 5.28 17.92
C LEU A 108 -0.67 4.88 19.40
N LYS A 109 -0.92 5.84 20.30
CA LYS A 109 -1.38 5.55 21.68
C LYS A 109 -2.87 5.21 21.74
N GLU A 110 -3.65 5.69 20.79
CA GLU A 110 -5.11 5.57 20.78
C GLU A 110 -5.63 4.62 19.70
N TYR A 111 -4.87 4.42 18.61
CA TYR A 111 -5.28 3.65 17.44
C TYR A 111 -4.21 2.61 17.08
N ASP A 112 -4.66 1.43 16.64
CA ASP A 112 -3.79 0.34 16.19
C ASP A 112 -3.03 0.68 14.89
N VAL A 113 -3.68 1.45 14.00
CA VAL A 113 -3.11 1.77 12.68
C VAL A 113 -3.56 3.12 12.15
N ILE A 114 -2.62 3.87 11.58
CA ILE A 114 -2.87 5.08 10.80
C ILE A 114 -2.99 4.69 9.33
N LEU A 115 -4.09 5.05 8.67
CA LEU A 115 -4.35 4.76 7.25
C LEU A 115 -4.77 6.01 6.47
N PRO A 116 -4.60 6.05 5.14
CA PRO A 116 -5.17 7.11 4.31
C PRO A 116 -6.70 7.12 4.43
N GLN A 117 -7.35 8.27 4.24
CA GLN A 117 -8.81 8.31 4.10
C GLN A 117 -9.31 7.33 3.02
N LYS A 118 -10.46 6.70 3.30
CA LYS A 118 -11.08 5.79 2.34
C LYS A 118 -11.46 6.51 1.05
N ARG A 119 -11.20 5.86 -0.09
CA ARG A 119 -11.79 6.25 -1.36
C ARG A 119 -13.22 5.69 -1.47
N ASN A 120 -14.16 6.54 -1.88
CA ASN A 120 -15.54 6.14 -2.16
C ASN A 120 -15.70 5.74 -3.64
N TYR A 121 -16.30 4.57 -3.88
CA TYR A 121 -16.77 4.07 -5.17
C TYR A 121 -18.30 4.14 -5.20
N TYR A 122 -18.86 5.19 -5.80
CA TYR A 122 -20.29 5.47 -5.68
C TYR A 122 -21.18 4.48 -6.44
N ILE A 123 -20.71 4.03 -7.61
CA ILE A 123 -21.52 3.34 -8.62
C ILE A 123 -21.08 1.88 -8.87
N GLU A 124 -20.21 1.34 -8.02
CA GLU A 124 -19.67 -0.02 -8.17
C GLU A 124 -19.17 -0.53 -6.81
N THR A 125 -19.25 -1.85 -6.59
CA THR A 125 -18.59 -2.50 -5.46
C THR A 125 -17.09 -2.64 -5.73
N ILE A 126 -16.29 -2.88 -4.70
CA ILE A 126 -14.85 -3.13 -4.84
C ILE A 126 -14.58 -4.33 -5.77
N TRP A 127 -15.41 -5.37 -5.69
CA TRP A 127 -15.37 -6.52 -6.61
C TRP A 127 -15.56 -6.09 -8.06
N SER A 128 -16.66 -5.39 -8.37
CA SER A 128 -16.93 -4.96 -9.75
C SER A 128 -15.90 -3.95 -10.25
N HIS A 129 -15.40 -3.06 -9.38
CA HIS A 129 -14.33 -2.14 -9.73
C HIS A 129 -13.04 -2.87 -10.09
N TYR A 130 -12.71 -3.95 -9.38
CA TYR A 130 -11.57 -4.78 -9.75
C TYR A 130 -11.78 -5.39 -11.14
N GLY A 131 -12.93 -6.01 -11.40
CA GLY A 131 -13.24 -6.59 -12.72
C GLY A 131 -13.27 -5.59 -13.88
N ASN A 132 -13.59 -4.33 -13.62
CA ASN A 132 -13.55 -3.24 -14.62
C ASN A 132 -12.12 -2.73 -14.88
N ALA A 133 -11.19 -2.94 -13.95
CA ALA A 133 -9.83 -2.37 -14.03
C ALA A 133 -8.73 -3.42 -14.24
N HIS A 134 -9.00 -4.68 -13.90
CA HIS A 134 -8.06 -5.78 -13.80
C HIS A 134 -8.73 -7.08 -14.23
N HIS A 135 -7.94 -8.15 -14.40
CA HIS A 135 -8.47 -9.47 -14.75
C HIS A 135 -9.17 -10.10 -13.54
N ILE A 136 -10.50 -10.21 -13.60
CA ILE A 136 -11.31 -10.67 -12.46
C ILE A 136 -10.91 -12.06 -11.94
N LYS A 137 -10.46 -12.94 -12.83
CA LYS A 137 -9.97 -14.29 -12.51
C LYS A 137 -8.89 -14.29 -11.41
N ASP A 138 -8.08 -13.23 -11.31
CA ASP A 138 -7.01 -13.13 -10.32
C ASP A 138 -7.58 -12.89 -8.91
N LEU A 139 -8.65 -12.11 -8.81
CA LEU A 139 -9.37 -11.87 -7.55
C LEU A 139 -10.20 -13.10 -7.14
N GLU A 140 -10.79 -13.79 -8.11
CA GLU A 140 -11.50 -15.05 -7.88
C GLU A 140 -10.56 -16.13 -7.34
N GLU A 141 -9.38 -16.28 -7.94
CA GLU A 141 -8.36 -17.23 -7.48
C GLU A 141 -7.84 -16.84 -6.09
N THR A 142 -7.63 -15.54 -5.84
CA THR A 142 -7.31 -15.03 -4.51
C THR A 142 -8.37 -15.42 -3.47
N LYS A 143 -9.66 -15.33 -3.81
CA LYS A 143 -10.74 -15.75 -2.91
C LYS A 143 -10.69 -17.25 -2.60
N LYS A 144 -10.38 -18.10 -3.59
CA LYS A 144 -10.21 -19.56 -3.38
C LYS A 144 -9.07 -19.85 -2.42
N ILE A 145 -7.91 -19.24 -2.65
CA ILE A 145 -6.73 -19.39 -1.76
C ILE A 145 -7.07 -18.98 -0.32
N ILE A 146 -7.78 -17.88 -0.13
CA ILE A 146 -8.21 -17.46 1.22
C ILE A 146 -9.18 -18.50 1.82
N SER A 147 -10.07 -19.08 1.02
CA SER A 147 -11.03 -20.08 1.48
C SER A 147 -10.33 -21.36 1.93
N GLU A 148 -9.22 -21.72 1.29
CA GLU A 148 -8.41 -22.89 1.59
C GLU A 148 -7.46 -22.68 2.77
N LEU A 149 -6.70 -21.58 2.77
CA LEU A 149 -5.63 -21.33 3.75
C LEU A 149 -6.11 -20.60 5.00
N TYR A 150 -7.12 -19.74 4.86
CA TYR A 150 -7.61 -18.84 5.92
C TYR A 150 -9.14 -18.72 5.86
N PRO A 151 -9.90 -19.83 5.98
CA PRO A 151 -11.36 -19.84 5.82
C PRO A 151 -12.05 -18.82 6.75
N GLU A 152 -11.46 -18.54 7.91
CA GLU A 152 -11.95 -17.56 8.87
C GLU A 152 -11.92 -16.10 8.35
N TYR A 153 -11.17 -15.80 7.28
CA TYR A 153 -11.12 -14.49 6.63
C TYR A 153 -12.22 -14.27 5.58
N ILE A 154 -12.94 -15.32 5.14
CA ILE A 154 -13.86 -15.23 3.99
C ILE A 154 -15.04 -14.29 4.24
N SER A 155 -15.59 -14.27 5.44
CA SER A 155 -16.66 -13.31 5.79
C SER A 155 -16.17 -11.86 5.68
N SER A 156 -14.94 -11.59 6.09
CA SER A 156 -14.32 -10.26 6.01
C SER A 156 -13.96 -9.91 4.56
N PHE A 157 -13.48 -10.88 3.79
CA PHE A 157 -13.23 -10.72 2.36
C PHE A 157 -14.51 -10.31 1.64
N ASP A 158 -15.59 -11.08 1.79
CA ASP A 158 -16.86 -10.78 1.14
C ASP A 158 -17.44 -9.45 1.58
N LYS A 159 -17.33 -9.09 2.87
CA LYS A 159 -17.74 -7.78 3.39
C LYS A 159 -17.00 -6.63 2.70
N VAL A 160 -15.67 -6.74 2.55
CA VAL A 160 -14.86 -5.72 1.86
C VAL A 160 -15.21 -5.68 0.38
N MET A 161 -15.26 -6.82 -0.31
CA MET A 161 -15.47 -6.87 -1.76
C MET A 161 -16.87 -6.39 -2.18
N LYS A 162 -17.91 -6.64 -1.36
CA LYS A 162 -19.27 -6.10 -1.56
C LYS A 162 -19.37 -4.61 -1.17
N GLY A 163 -18.42 -4.11 -0.39
CA GLY A 163 -18.34 -2.72 0.01
C GLY A 163 -18.03 -1.76 -1.14
N LYS A 164 -18.11 -0.47 -0.82
CA LYS A 164 -17.90 0.65 -1.74
C LYS A 164 -16.79 1.61 -1.30
N LYS A 165 -16.06 1.27 -0.24
CA LYS A 165 -15.05 2.14 0.36
C LYS A 165 -13.78 1.35 0.65
N LEU A 166 -12.63 1.88 0.24
CA LEU A 166 -11.34 1.18 0.36
C LEU A 166 -10.22 2.16 0.75
N HIS A 167 -9.37 1.78 1.70
CA HIS A 167 -8.06 2.41 1.90
C HIS A 167 -7.13 1.97 0.76
N LEU A 168 -6.50 2.91 0.06
CA LEU A 168 -5.62 2.64 -1.08
C LEU A 168 -4.14 2.89 -0.71
N TYR A 169 -3.24 2.67 -1.69
CA TYR A 169 -1.81 3.02 -1.64
C TYR A 169 -0.90 2.06 -0.86
N ASN A 170 -1.44 1.02 -0.22
CA ASN A 170 -0.66 0.20 0.73
C ASN A 170 0.07 1.06 1.78
N MET A 171 -0.42 2.26 2.08
CA MET A 171 0.20 3.17 3.04
C MET A 171 -0.39 2.95 4.42
N PHE A 172 0.47 2.88 5.43
CA PHE A 172 0.06 2.72 6.83
C PHE A 172 1.19 3.09 7.80
N VAL A 173 0.85 3.22 9.07
CA VAL A 173 1.79 3.13 10.20
C VAL A 173 1.12 2.30 11.31
N MET A 174 1.79 1.27 11.82
CA MET A 174 1.31 0.40 12.91
C MET A 174 2.48 -0.15 13.74
N ASP A 175 2.20 -0.83 14.84
CA ASP A 175 3.22 -1.53 15.62
C ASP A 175 3.81 -2.73 14.85
N LYS A 176 5.02 -3.13 15.24
CA LYS A 176 5.77 -4.20 14.57
C LYS A 176 5.09 -5.57 14.70
N GLU A 177 4.36 -5.83 15.77
CA GLU A 177 3.70 -7.12 16.00
C GLU A 177 2.54 -7.32 15.02
N ASN A 178 1.66 -6.34 14.92
CA ASN A 178 0.56 -6.33 13.96
C ASN A 178 1.07 -6.35 12.53
N PHE A 179 2.15 -5.62 12.24
CA PHE A 179 2.80 -5.66 10.94
C PHE A 179 3.32 -7.07 10.58
N ASN A 180 3.95 -7.77 11.52
CA ASN A 180 4.45 -9.13 11.29
C ASN A 180 3.30 -10.11 10.99
N LYS A 181 2.21 -10.05 11.77
CA LYS A 181 1.00 -10.85 11.55
C LYS A 181 0.36 -10.55 10.19
N TYR A 182 0.33 -9.28 9.79
CA TYR A 182 -0.15 -8.89 8.46
C TYR A 182 0.75 -9.44 7.36
N CYS A 183 2.07 -9.30 7.48
CA CYS A 183 3.03 -9.78 6.48
C CYS A 183 2.97 -11.30 6.32
N GLU A 184 2.90 -12.04 7.43
CA GLU A 184 2.74 -13.49 7.39
C GLU A 184 1.48 -13.90 6.60
N TRP A 185 0.35 -13.26 6.89
CA TRP A 185 -0.92 -13.52 6.21
C TRP A 185 -0.92 -13.10 4.73
N ILE A 186 -0.43 -11.90 4.40
CA ILE A 186 -0.50 -11.40 3.02
C ILE A 186 0.48 -12.15 2.12
N PHE A 187 1.71 -12.41 2.58
CA PHE A 187 2.71 -13.06 1.73
C PHE A 187 2.44 -14.55 1.55
N SER A 188 1.83 -15.25 2.51
CA SER A 188 1.38 -16.62 2.29
C SER A 188 0.36 -16.71 1.15
N ILE A 189 -0.62 -15.79 1.12
CA ILE A 189 -1.63 -15.71 0.06
C ILE A 189 -1.01 -15.33 -1.29
N LEU A 190 -0.19 -14.27 -1.33
CA LEU A 190 0.37 -13.77 -2.59
C LEU A 190 1.38 -14.77 -3.19
N PHE A 191 2.20 -15.43 -2.38
CA PHE A 191 3.12 -16.46 -2.88
C PHE A 191 2.39 -17.71 -3.35
N GLU A 192 1.26 -18.06 -2.74
CA GLU A 192 0.43 -19.14 -3.26
C GLU A 192 -0.23 -18.74 -4.58
N LEU A 193 -0.74 -17.51 -4.67
CA LEU A 193 -1.33 -17.00 -5.89
C LEU A 193 -0.34 -16.98 -7.05
N GLU A 194 0.90 -16.55 -6.81
CA GLU A 194 1.97 -16.53 -7.81
C GLU A 194 2.24 -17.91 -8.44
N LYS A 195 1.98 -19.01 -7.73
CA LYS A 195 2.09 -20.36 -8.28
C LYS A 195 0.89 -20.79 -9.13
N ARG A 196 -0.28 -20.19 -8.91
CA ARG A 196 -1.56 -20.62 -9.49
C ARG A 196 -1.96 -19.86 -10.75
N ILE A 197 -1.32 -18.73 -11.02
CA ILE A 197 -1.69 -17.86 -12.14
C ILE A 197 -0.52 -17.65 -13.10
N ASP A 198 -0.84 -17.60 -14.39
CA ASP A 198 0.09 -17.20 -15.44
C ASP A 198 -0.18 -15.76 -15.86
N ILE A 199 0.84 -14.91 -15.69
CA ILE A 199 0.85 -13.49 -16.07
C ILE A 199 1.79 -13.19 -17.24
N SER A 200 2.33 -14.22 -17.92
CA SER A 200 3.25 -14.07 -19.05
C SER A 200 2.67 -13.14 -20.13
N ASN A 201 1.40 -13.34 -20.44
CA ASN A 201 0.62 -12.60 -21.44
C ASN A 201 0.03 -11.27 -20.94
N TYR A 202 0.26 -10.89 -19.68
CA TYR A 202 -0.22 -9.60 -19.16
C TYR A 202 0.65 -8.46 -19.68
N ASP A 203 0.01 -7.31 -19.94
CA ASP A 203 0.74 -6.08 -20.20
C ASP A 203 1.49 -5.59 -18.93
N ASN A 204 2.41 -4.64 -19.11
CA ASN A 204 3.21 -4.12 -17.99
C ASN A 204 2.38 -3.51 -16.86
N TYR A 205 1.15 -3.05 -17.13
CA TYR A 205 0.27 -2.52 -16.10
C TYR A 205 -0.38 -3.65 -15.32
N GLN A 206 -0.94 -4.66 -16.00
CA GLN A 206 -1.61 -5.80 -15.37
C GLN A 206 -0.61 -6.72 -14.66
N LYS A 207 0.66 -6.82 -15.08
CA LYS A 207 1.69 -7.58 -14.34
C LYS A 207 1.85 -7.17 -12.88
N ARG A 208 1.42 -5.97 -12.50
CA ARG A 208 1.44 -5.42 -11.14
C ARG A 208 0.31 -5.96 -10.23
N ILE A 209 -0.32 -7.06 -10.61
CA ILE A 209 -1.47 -7.67 -9.93
C ILE A 209 -1.31 -7.81 -8.41
N PHE A 210 -0.15 -8.23 -7.91
CA PHE A 210 0.04 -8.46 -6.48
C PHE A 210 -0.06 -7.16 -5.69
N GLY A 211 0.44 -6.05 -6.24
CA GLY A 211 0.26 -4.72 -5.66
C GLY A 211 -1.19 -4.24 -5.69
N PHE A 212 -1.96 -4.59 -6.73
CA PHE A 212 -3.39 -4.26 -6.78
C PHE A 212 -4.20 -5.07 -5.77
N LEU A 213 -3.91 -6.37 -5.65
CA LEU A 213 -4.57 -7.27 -4.71
C LEU A 213 -4.24 -6.91 -3.27
N SER A 214 -2.98 -6.59 -2.95
CA SER A 214 -2.57 -6.23 -1.58
C SER A 214 -3.36 -5.05 -1.02
N GLU A 215 -3.69 -4.04 -1.84
CA GLU A 215 -4.51 -2.91 -1.38
C GLU A 215 -5.87 -3.38 -0.86
N ARG A 216 -6.49 -4.36 -1.54
CA ARG A 216 -7.80 -4.89 -1.12
C ARG A 216 -7.62 -5.80 0.09
N LEU A 217 -6.65 -6.70 0.03
CA LEU A 217 -6.40 -7.68 1.08
C LEU A 217 -5.99 -7.01 2.40
N PHE A 218 -5.30 -5.87 2.36
CA PHE A 218 -5.02 -5.11 3.57
C PHE A 218 -6.29 -4.64 4.28
N ASN A 219 -7.30 -4.17 3.52
CA ASN A 219 -8.60 -3.82 4.10
C ASN A 219 -9.31 -5.04 4.69
N VAL A 220 -9.18 -6.21 4.05
CA VAL A 220 -9.72 -7.48 4.59
C VAL A 220 -9.06 -7.81 5.93
N TRP A 221 -7.73 -7.67 6.03
CA TRP A 221 -7.00 -7.92 7.26
C TRP A 221 -7.42 -6.98 8.40
N ILE A 222 -7.58 -5.68 8.11
CA ILE A 222 -8.06 -4.68 9.08
C ILE A 222 -9.45 -5.05 9.61
N VAL A 223 -10.38 -5.43 8.72
CA VAL A 223 -11.76 -5.81 9.10
C VAL A 223 -11.77 -7.09 9.92
N LYS A 224 -11.03 -8.12 9.50
CA LYS A 224 -10.98 -9.41 10.18
C LYS A 224 -10.42 -9.29 11.60
N ASN A 225 -9.34 -8.53 11.75
CA ASN A 225 -8.63 -8.37 13.00
C ASN A 225 -9.14 -7.19 13.84
N GLN A 226 -10.26 -6.58 13.44
CA GLN A 226 -10.99 -5.54 14.18
C GLN A 226 -10.10 -4.37 14.63
N LYS A 227 -9.17 -3.94 13.77
CA LYS A 227 -8.21 -2.90 14.12
C LYS A 227 -8.90 -1.54 14.26
N THR A 228 -8.53 -0.79 15.28
CA THR A 228 -8.88 0.62 15.43
C THR A 228 -8.03 1.44 14.45
N VAL A 229 -8.70 2.24 13.62
CA VAL A 229 -8.07 2.95 12.49
C VAL A 229 -8.22 4.45 12.69
N TYR A 230 -7.10 5.17 12.60
CA TYR A 230 -7.12 6.61 12.39
C TYR A 230 -6.98 6.92 10.90
N GLU A 231 -8.02 7.54 10.31
CA GLU A 231 -7.99 7.97 8.91
C GLU A 231 -7.33 9.33 8.75
N MET A 232 -6.25 9.39 7.99
CA MET A 232 -5.41 10.58 7.81
C MET A 232 -5.40 11.04 6.36
N ASP A 233 -5.29 12.34 6.18
CA ASP A 233 -5.09 12.93 4.86
C ASP A 233 -3.71 12.58 4.28
N VAL A 234 -3.66 12.50 2.95
CA VAL A 234 -2.41 12.27 2.21
C VAL A 234 -2.09 13.48 1.35
N ILE A 235 -0.87 13.99 1.49
CA ILE A 235 -0.34 15.04 0.61
C ILE A 235 0.43 14.40 -0.55
N ASN A 236 0.13 14.85 -1.78
CA ASN A 236 0.87 14.46 -2.97
C ASN A 236 1.91 15.54 -3.32
N MET A 237 3.16 15.13 -3.41
CA MET A 237 4.27 16.02 -3.77
C MET A 237 4.13 16.50 -5.22
N GLU A 238 3.67 15.62 -6.11
CA GLU A 238 3.43 15.92 -7.52
C GLU A 238 1.98 16.41 -7.76
N ASN A 239 1.78 17.24 -8.78
CA ASN A 239 0.45 17.68 -9.20
C ASN A 239 -0.36 16.51 -9.76
N ILE A 240 -1.64 16.42 -9.40
CA ILE A 240 -2.55 15.39 -9.89
C ILE A 240 -3.28 15.91 -11.13
N ASN A 241 -3.10 15.25 -12.28
CA ASN A 241 -3.88 15.53 -13.48
C ASN A 241 -5.28 14.88 -13.37
N TRP A 242 -6.23 15.61 -12.80
CA TRP A 242 -7.61 15.16 -12.61
C TRP A 242 -8.36 14.85 -13.92
N PRO A 243 -8.30 15.70 -14.97
CA PRO A 243 -8.96 15.41 -16.24
C PRO A 243 -8.56 14.06 -16.84
N SER A 244 -7.26 13.73 -16.85
CA SER A 244 -6.77 12.44 -17.35
C SER A 244 -7.27 11.27 -16.49
N LYS A 245 -7.27 11.41 -15.16
CA LYS A 245 -7.79 10.38 -14.25
C LYS A 245 -9.27 10.10 -14.46
N ILE A 246 -10.09 11.14 -14.61
CA ILE A 246 -11.54 11.02 -14.84
C ILE A 246 -11.80 10.34 -16.19
N ARG A 247 -11.13 10.79 -17.26
CA ARG A 247 -11.25 10.16 -18.59
C ARG A 247 -10.86 8.67 -18.55
N GLY A 248 -9.75 8.34 -17.86
CA GLY A 248 -9.31 6.96 -17.70
C GLY A 248 -10.29 6.08 -16.90
N PHE A 249 -10.97 6.66 -15.90
CA PHE A 249 -12.02 5.97 -15.16
C PHE A 249 -13.24 5.65 -16.05
N ILE A 250 -13.77 6.65 -16.77
CA ILE A 250 -14.90 6.47 -17.69
C ILE A 250 -14.56 5.41 -18.75
N LYS A 251 -13.37 5.49 -19.36
CA LYS A 251 -12.93 4.51 -20.36
C LYS A 251 -12.90 3.09 -19.83
N ARG A 252 -12.45 2.86 -18.59
CA ARG A 252 -12.46 1.52 -17.98
C ARG A 252 -13.87 1.01 -17.71
N LYS A 253 -14.78 1.89 -17.29
CA LYS A 253 -16.14 1.50 -16.95
C LYS A 253 -16.99 1.08 -18.17
N PHE A 254 -16.82 1.74 -19.31
CA PHE A 254 -17.69 1.57 -20.48
C PHE A 254 -17.01 0.88 -21.68
N ARG A 255 -15.83 0.28 -21.49
CA ARG A 255 -15.09 -0.41 -22.55
C ARG A 255 -14.86 -1.90 -22.25
N ASN A 256 -15.75 -2.48 -21.45
CA ASN A 256 -15.93 -3.92 -21.29
C ASN A 256 -17.12 -4.35 -22.14
#